data_AF-A0A8K0WNV3-F1
#
_entry.id   AF-A0A8K0WNV3-F1
#
_cell.length_a   1.000
_cell.length_b   1.000
_cell.length_c   1.000
_cell.angle_alpha   90.00
_cell.angle_beta   90.00
_cell.angle_gamma   90.00
#
_symmetry.space_group_name_H-M   'P 1'
#
loop_
_entity.id
_entity.type
_entity.pdbx_description
1 polymer ?
#
loop_
_entity_poly.entity_id
_entity_poly.type
_entity_poly.pdbx_seq_one_letter_code
_entity_poly.pdbx_strand_id
1 'polypeptide(L)'
;MRSSIPLVLAALAGLQAALAYPGMGQKLEEIKKLKPRQSSEMIGDLAYLEDDELTPTGRAVRDILNGDAQGEDLTSTYLLPPPRDSAACAADTCCIWKYIANEMRDAMIGSALRCNNVARAAVRLGFHDAGTWSKSTGTGGGADGSVVLAGECEARTDNLGLAEICTQMRTWYNKYKGYGVSMADLIQMAANVGTVVCPLGPRVRSFVGRLDSSQPSPTGLLPSPFDSVDDMLELFADKTIDAHDLVALVGAHSTSQQRFVDTSRAGDPQDRTPGVWDVNFYGETMNANSPRRIFKFQSDILLSQDPRTRPTWLAFTNQVTGQIPWNLAYARAYVRLSLLGVYNINSLTECTKVLPPIVVGTFLNPDQILLDLFLNGPRNTAASDVLFNGDLLSVL
;
A
#
# COMPACT_ATOMS: atom_id res chain seq x y z
N MET A 1 0.67 39.14 33.77
CA MET A 1 1.93 38.93 33.00
C MET A 1 1.77 37.65 32.22
N ARG A 2 1.63 37.76 30.89
CA ARG A 2 1.59 36.63 29.96
C ARG A 2 3.01 36.09 29.81
N SER A 3 3.21 34.79 29.96
CA SER A 3 4.44 34.13 29.51
C SER A 3 4.06 33.04 28.54
N SER A 4 4.41 33.28 27.28
CA SER A 4 4.21 32.39 26.14
C SER A 4 5.40 31.42 26.08
N ILE A 5 5.14 30.13 26.06
CA ILE A 5 6.14 29.10 25.71
C ILE A 5 5.86 28.70 24.26
N PRO A 6 6.77 28.93 23.30
CA PRO A 6 6.56 28.47 21.93
C PRO A 6 6.85 26.97 21.82
N LEU A 7 5.89 26.27 21.21
CA LEU A 7 5.98 24.90 20.75
C LEU A 7 7.03 24.83 19.62
N VAL A 8 8.19 24.23 19.88
CA VAL A 8 9.13 23.81 18.83
C VAL A 8 9.27 22.29 18.92
N LEU A 9 8.39 21.57 18.23
CA LEU A 9 8.44 20.11 18.16
C LEU A 9 8.21 19.55 16.74
N ALA A 10 8.37 20.37 15.70
CA ALA A 10 8.22 19.93 14.31
C ALA A 10 9.56 19.55 13.62
N ALA A 11 10.71 19.74 14.26
CA ALA A 11 12.02 19.56 13.61
C ALA A 11 12.70 18.20 13.89
N LEU A 12 12.19 17.39 14.83
CA LEU A 12 12.91 16.18 15.29
C LEU A 12 12.65 14.93 14.44
N ALA A 13 11.50 14.83 13.75
CA ALA A 13 11.22 13.67 12.88
C ALA A 13 12.10 13.64 11.62
N GLY A 14 12.42 14.81 11.06
CA GLY A 14 13.29 14.92 9.87
C GLY A 14 14.78 14.64 10.16
N LEU A 15 15.25 14.92 11.39
CA LEU A 15 16.65 14.69 11.78
C LEU A 15 16.98 13.21 12.03
N GLN A 16 16.01 12.39 12.47
CA GLN A 16 16.25 10.97 12.73
C GLN A 16 16.49 10.16 11.46
N ALA A 17 15.85 10.52 10.34
CA ALA A 17 16.12 9.86 9.07
C ALA A 17 17.54 10.15 8.56
N ALA A 18 17.96 11.43 8.54
CA ALA A 18 19.24 11.84 7.92
C ALA A 18 20.52 11.24 8.55
N LEU A 19 20.43 10.63 9.73
CA LEU A 19 21.58 10.17 10.52
C LEU A 19 21.88 8.66 10.44
N ALA A 20 21.08 7.84 9.73
CA ALA A 20 21.20 6.38 9.89
C ALA A 20 22.36 5.71 9.12
N TYR A 21 22.95 6.35 8.09
CA TYR A 21 24.18 5.87 7.41
C TYR A 21 24.76 6.90 6.41
N PRO A 22 26.06 6.81 6.06
CA PRO A 22 26.69 7.68 5.06
C PRO A 22 25.92 7.68 3.72
N GLY A 23 25.62 8.87 3.20
CA GLY A 23 24.92 9.03 1.91
C GLY A 23 23.39 9.15 2.00
N MET A 24 22.75 8.86 3.15
CA MET A 24 21.30 8.99 3.26
C MET A 24 20.82 10.44 3.10
N GLY A 25 21.54 11.40 3.70
CA GLY A 25 21.21 12.82 3.56
C GLY A 25 21.18 13.26 2.09
N GLN A 26 22.12 12.79 1.26
CA GLN A 26 22.14 13.11 -0.16
C GLN A 26 20.95 12.49 -0.90
N LYS A 27 20.57 11.25 -0.57
CA LYS A 27 19.38 10.60 -1.14
C LYS A 27 18.08 11.29 -0.73
N LEU A 28 17.95 11.68 0.53
CA LEU A 28 16.82 12.47 1.01
C LEU A 28 16.74 13.81 0.28
N GLU A 29 17.88 14.47 0.02
CA GLU A 29 17.90 15.68 -0.80
C GLU A 29 17.55 15.42 -2.28
N GLU A 30 17.97 14.29 -2.86
CA GLU A 30 17.52 13.88 -4.20
C GLU A 30 16.00 13.67 -4.26
N ILE A 31 15.40 13.07 -3.23
CA ILE A 31 13.95 12.86 -3.16
C ILE A 31 13.20 14.16 -2.92
N LYS A 32 13.75 15.06 -2.09
CA LYS A 32 13.19 16.40 -1.93
C LYS A 32 13.17 17.17 -3.24
N LYS A 33 14.16 16.98 -4.11
CA LYS A 33 14.16 17.54 -5.48
C LYS A 33 13.09 16.93 -6.39
N LEU A 34 12.44 15.83 -5.99
CA LEU A 34 11.29 15.26 -6.68
C LEU A 34 9.96 15.90 -6.24
N LYS A 35 9.92 16.63 -5.10
CA LYS A 35 8.73 17.37 -4.63
C LYS A 35 8.09 18.30 -5.69
N PRO A 36 8.85 19.05 -6.53
CA PRO A 36 8.27 19.86 -7.61
C PRO A 36 7.59 19.07 -8.73
N ARG A 37 7.84 17.76 -8.82
CA ARG A 37 7.23 16.87 -9.82
C ARG A 37 6.00 16.14 -9.27
N GLN A 38 5.69 16.35 -8.00
CA GLN A 38 4.55 15.71 -7.35
C GLN A 38 3.25 16.44 -7.64
N SER A 39 2.16 15.70 -7.84
CA SER A 39 0.83 16.29 -8.01
C SER A 39 0.42 17.08 -6.77
N SER A 40 0.13 18.36 -6.96
CA SER A 40 -0.50 19.26 -5.98
C SER A 40 -2.01 19.35 -6.18
N GLU A 41 -2.59 18.57 -7.09
CA GLU A 41 -4.03 18.56 -7.34
C GLU A 41 -4.74 17.92 -6.13
N MET A 42 -5.67 18.65 -5.53
CA MET A 42 -6.48 18.14 -4.41
C MET A 42 -7.63 17.28 -4.93
N ILE A 43 -8.11 16.36 -4.09
CA ILE A 43 -9.15 15.38 -4.42
C ILE A 43 -10.29 15.46 -3.41
N GLY A 44 -11.46 14.94 -3.79
CA GLY A 44 -12.65 14.91 -2.92
C GLY A 44 -13.17 16.30 -2.56
N ASP A 45 -13.69 16.44 -1.35
CA ASP A 45 -14.13 17.71 -0.77
C ASP A 45 -12.97 18.68 -0.49
N LEU A 46 -11.74 18.19 -0.27
CA LEU A 46 -10.56 19.03 -0.04
C LEU A 46 -10.21 19.94 -1.23
N ALA A 47 -10.70 19.66 -2.43
CA ALA A 47 -10.49 20.49 -3.60
C ALA A 47 -11.25 21.83 -3.56
N TYR A 48 -12.25 21.94 -2.69
CA TYR A 48 -13.17 23.08 -2.64
C TYR A 48 -13.26 23.76 -1.26
N LEU A 49 -12.58 23.21 -0.25
CA LEU A 49 -12.63 23.70 1.12
C LEU A 49 -11.49 24.69 1.40
N GLU A 50 -11.83 25.78 2.06
CA GLU A 50 -10.90 26.78 2.55
C GLU A 50 -10.23 26.35 3.86
N ASP A 51 -9.16 27.07 4.23
CA ASP A 51 -8.30 26.74 5.38
C ASP A 51 -9.04 26.64 6.73
N ASP A 52 -10.09 27.44 6.92
CA ASP A 52 -10.91 27.51 8.14
C ASP A 52 -12.05 26.49 8.17
N GLU A 53 -12.36 25.86 7.02
CA GLU A 53 -13.35 24.78 6.90
C GLU A 53 -12.75 23.39 7.16
N LEU A 54 -11.42 23.27 7.20
CA LEU A 54 -10.73 22.01 7.40
C LEU A 54 -10.76 21.52 8.84
N THR A 55 -11.24 20.29 9.02
CA THR A 55 -11.06 19.53 10.25
C THR A 55 -9.57 19.18 10.44
N PRO A 56 -9.16 18.72 11.64
CA PRO A 56 -7.81 18.21 11.85
C PRO A 56 -7.45 17.08 10.86
N THR A 57 -8.38 16.19 10.54
CA THR A 57 -8.15 15.12 9.55
C THR A 57 -8.00 15.68 8.15
N GLY A 58 -8.90 16.58 7.71
CA GLY A 58 -8.82 17.18 6.38
C GLY A 58 -7.51 17.94 6.17
N ARG A 59 -7.07 18.70 7.17
CA ARG A 59 -5.76 19.37 7.16
C ARG A 59 -4.61 18.38 7.08
N ALA A 60 -4.63 17.33 7.90
CA ALA A 60 -3.61 16.29 7.89
C ALA A 60 -3.50 15.60 6.52
N VAL A 61 -4.62 15.24 5.90
CA VAL A 61 -4.62 14.64 4.56
C VAL A 61 -4.07 15.62 3.53
N ARG A 62 -4.58 16.87 3.51
CA ARG A 62 -4.10 17.90 2.59
C ARG A 62 -2.59 18.10 2.68
N ASP A 63 -2.06 18.20 3.89
CA ASP A 63 -0.62 18.38 4.12
C ASP A 63 0.19 17.17 3.61
N ILE A 64 -0.32 15.94 3.73
CA ILE A 64 0.32 14.75 3.12
C ILE A 64 0.29 14.86 1.59
N LEU A 65 -0.86 15.17 1.01
CA LEU A 65 -1.04 15.25 -0.44
C LEU A 65 -0.15 16.34 -1.07
N ASN A 66 0.08 17.46 -0.37
CA ASN A 66 1.02 18.51 -0.77
C ASN A 66 2.49 18.18 -0.49
N GLY A 67 2.78 17.08 0.21
CA GLY A 67 4.13 16.70 0.62
C GLY A 67 4.70 17.60 1.72
N ASP A 68 3.83 18.22 2.52
CA ASP A 68 4.17 19.03 3.69
C ASP A 68 4.14 18.23 5.00
N ALA A 69 3.46 17.08 4.99
CA ALA A 69 3.48 16.08 6.05
C ALA A 69 3.87 14.69 5.51
N GLN A 70 4.35 13.82 6.40
CA GLN A 70 4.64 12.43 6.05
C GLN A 70 3.35 11.62 5.94
N GLY A 71 3.26 10.77 4.92
CA GLY A 71 2.20 9.77 4.78
C GLY A 71 2.39 8.55 5.69
N GLU A 72 3.50 8.48 6.41
CA GLU A 72 3.86 7.40 7.35
C GLU A 72 3.78 7.90 8.82
N ASP A 73 3.34 7.03 9.74
CA ASP A 73 3.41 7.26 11.19
C ASP A 73 4.03 6.06 11.93
N LEU A 74 5.24 6.26 12.44
CA LEU A 74 6.01 5.25 13.17
C LEU A 74 5.66 5.18 14.67
N THR A 75 4.86 6.11 15.19
CA THR A 75 4.78 6.42 16.63
C THR A 75 3.42 6.17 17.26
N SER A 76 2.33 6.51 16.57
CA SER A 76 0.99 6.37 17.15
C SER A 76 0.65 4.90 17.38
N THR A 77 0.16 4.55 18.56
CA THR A 77 -0.22 3.17 18.91
C THR A 77 -1.43 3.13 19.83
N TYR A 78 -2.29 2.14 19.62
CA TYR A 78 -3.44 1.84 20.47
C TYR A 78 -3.13 0.60 21.31
N LEU A 79 -2.42 0.78 22.43
CA LEU A 79 -1.91 -0.32 23.24
C LEU A 79 -3.00 -1.20 23.86
N LEU A 80 -4.00 -0.57 24.47
CA LEU A 80 -5.06 -1.26 25.22
C LEU A 80 -6.42 -0.65 24.83
N PRO A 81 -7.11 -1.20 23.82
CA PRO A 81 -8.47 -0.78 23.50
C PRO A 81 -9.44 -1.19 24.62
N PRO A 82 -10.47 -0.38 24.93
CA PRO A 82 -11.59 -0.82 25.76
C PRO A 82 -12.23 -2.10 25.18
N PRO A 83 -12.93 -2.92 26.00
CA PRO A 83 -13.59 -4.13 25.51
C PRO A 83 -14.47 -3.84 24.29
N ARG A 84 -14.35 -4.67 23.25
CA ARG A 84 -14.99 -4.48 21.93
C ARG A 84 -16.46 -4.04 22.01
N ASP A 85 -17.25 -4.70 22.86
CA ASP A 85 -18.70 -4.51 22.96
C ASP A 85 -19.09 -3.49 24.05
N SER A 86 -18.14 -2.69 24.55
CA SER A 86 -18.38 -1.67 25.58
C SER A 86 -18.78 -0.31 25.00
N ALA A 87 -19.50 0.49 25.78
CA ALA A 87 -19.83 1.87 25.43
C ALA A 87 -18.59 2.75 25.20
N ALA A 88 -17.49 2.48 25.92
CA ALA A 88 -16.22 3.19 25.74
C ALA A 88 -15.61 2.91 24.37
N CYS A 89 -15.70 1.66 23.87
CA CYS A 89 -15.24 1.33 22.53
C CYS A 89 -16.12 1.97 21.46
N ALA A 90 -17.45 1.94 21.65
CA ALA A 90 -18.39 2.58 20.73
C ALA A 90 -18.21 4.11 20.62
N ALA A 91 -17.67 4.76 21.65
CA ALA A 91 -17.40 6.20 21.67
C ALA A 91 -16.09 6.61 20.97
N ASP A 92 -15.17 5.67 20.72
CA ASP A 92 -13.94 5.91 19.96
C ASP A 92 -14.03 5.18 18.62
N THR A 93 -14.25 5.92 17.54
CA THR A 93 -14.34 5.39 16.17
C THR A 93 -13.24 4.37 15.85
N CYS A 94 -12.02 4.58 16.34
CA CYS A 94 -10.87 3.72 16.05
C CYS A 94 -10.79 2.46 16.93
N CYS A 95 -11.60 2.34 17.98
CA CYS A 95 -11.51 1.20 18.90
C CYS A 95 -11.81 -0.12 18.19
N ILE A 96 -12.92 -0.21 17.44
CA ILE A 96 -13.27 -1.43 16.71
C ILE A 96 -12.19 -1.80 15.68
N TRP A 97 -11.59 -0.80 15.04
CA TRP A 97 -10.52 -0.97 14.07
C TRP A 97 -9.26 -1.58 14.67
N LYS A 98 -9.00 -1.44 15.98
CA LYS A 98 -7.90 -2.15 16.63
C LYS A 98 -8.12 -3.66 16.67
N TYR A 99 -9.35 -4.10 16.94
CA TYR A 99 -9.70 -5.52 16.90
C TYR A 99 -9.60 -6.09 15.48
N ILE A 100 -10.09 -5.32 14.49
CA ILE A 100 -10.03 -5.69 13.07
C ILE A 100 -8.58 -5.81 12.61
N ALA A 101 -7.74 -4.80 12.89
CA ALA A 101 -6.34 -4.78 12.45
C ALA A 101 -5.51 -5.91 13.09
N ASN A 102 -5.80 -6.28 14.35
CA ASN A 102 -5.15 -7.42 14.98
C ASN A 102 -5.56 -8.75 14.32
N GLU A 103 -6.85 -8.94 14.03
CA GLU A 103 -7.33 -10.15 13.34
C GLU A 103 -6.78 -10.26 11.91
N MET A 104 -6.74 -9.14 11.18
CA MET A 104 -6.10 -9.07 9.87
C MET A 104 -4.62 -9.46 9.96
N ARG A 105 -3.86 -8.89 10.89
CA ARG A 105 -2.45 -9.23 11.11
C ARG A 105 -2.27 -10.73 11.31
N ASP A 106 -3.06 -11.33 12.19
CA ASP A 106 -2.92 -12.75 12.52
C ASP A 106 -3.26 -13.66 11.33
N ALA A 107 -4.13 -13.21 10.43
CA ALA A 107 -4.45 -13.91 9.18
C ALA A 107 -3.42 -13.69 8.05
N MET A 108 -2.52 -12.72 8.20
CA MET A 108 -1.68 -12.21 7.10
C MET A 108 -0.19 -12.61 7.19
N ILE A 109 0.23 -13.26 8.28
CA ILE A 109 1.63 -13.65 8.52
C ILE A 109 1.72 -15.18 8.50
N GLY A 110 2.66 -15.72 7.72
CA GLY A 110 2.96 -17.16 7.74
C GLY A 110 4.03 -17.55 8.75
N SER A 111 4.30 -18.84 8.86
CA SER A 111 5.26 -19.39 9.86
C SER A 111 6.71 -18.92 9.68
N ALA A 112 7.08 -18.41 8.49
CA ALA A 112 8.41 -17.83 8.26
C ALA A 112 8.48 -16.34 8.61
N LEU A 113 7.45 -15.77 9.26
CA LEU A 113 7.35 -14.35 9.63
C LEU A 113 7.37 -13.38 8.44
N ARG A 114 7.14 -13.89 7.23
CA ARG A 114 6.89 -13.12 6.01
C ARG A 114 5.38 -13.01 5.77
N CYS A 115 4.96 -11.98 5.04
CA CYS A 115 3.55 -11.82 4.73
C CYS A 115 3.08 -12.87 3.72
N ASN A 116 1.88 -13.38 3.93
CA ASN A 116 1.25 -14.41 3.11
C ASN A 116 0.39 -13.80 1.99
N ASN A 117 -0.29 -14.65 1.23
CA ASN A 117 -1.15 -14.20 0.13
C ASN A 117 -2.32 -13.32 0.59
N VAL A 118 -2.86 -13.50 1.80
CA VAL A 118 -3.96 -12.65 2.30
C VAL A 118 -3.49 -11.20 2.40
N ALA A 119 -2.27 -10.96 2.89
CA ALA A 119 -1.68 -9.63 2.93
C ALA A 119 -1.45 -9.07 1.52
N ARG A 120 -0.77 -9.82 0.65
CA ARG A 120 -0.42 -9.37 -0.71
C ARG A 120 -1.66 -9.11 -1.56
N ALA A 121 -2.67 -9.96 -1.44
CA ALA A 121 -3.93 -9.80 -2.14
C ALA A 121 -4.76 -8.64 -1.56
N ALA A 122 -4.65 -8.32 -0.25
CA ALA A 122 -5.29 -7.13 0.32
C ALA A 122 -4.66 -5.84 -0.21
N VAL A 123 -3.33 -5.78 -0.35
CA VAL A 123 -2.63 -4.65 -1.00
C VAL A 123 -3.11 -4.48 -2.44
N ARG A 124 -3.17 -5.58 -3.22
CA ARG A 124 -3.72 -5.55 -4.58
C ARG A 124 -5.19 -5.10 -4.59
N LEU A 125 -6.03 -5.61 -3.69
CA LEU A 125 -7.44 -5.24 -3.62
C LEU A 125 -7.64 -3.75 -3.32
N GLY A 126 -6.83 -3.18 -2.43
CA GLY A 126 -6.83 -1.74 -2.14
C GLY A 126 -6.61 -0.88 -3.38
N PHE A 127 -5.70 -1.30 -4.27
CA PHE A 127 -5.50 -0.68 -5.58
C PHE A 127 -6.67 -0.94 -6.53
N HIS A 128 -7.16 -2.18 -6.63
CA HIS A 128 -8.22 -2.53 -7.58
C HIS A 128 -9.59 -1.90 -7.25
N ASP A 129 -9.85 -1.56 -5.99
CA ASP A 129 -11.00 -0.74 -5.59
C ASP A 129 -10.75 0.72 -6.02
N ALA A 130 -9.73 1.35 -5.42
CA ALA A 130 -9.41 2.76 -5.59
C ALA A 130 -9.06 3.19 -7.03
N GLY A 131 -8.39 2.31 -7.77
CA GLY A 131 -7.89 2.57 -9.12
C GLY A 131 -8.99 2.70 -10.17
N THR A 132 -10.24 2.39 -9.83
CA THR A 132 -11.38 2.52 -10.74
C THR A 132 -11.99 3.93 -10.76
N TRP A 133 -11.37 4.90 -10.08
CA TRP A 133 -11.73 6.32 -10.16
C TRP A 133 -10.90 7.06 -11.22
N SER A 134 -11.43 8.15 -11.75
CA SER A 134 -10.71 9.14 -12.56
C SER A 134 -11.40 10.49 -12.46
N LYS A 135 -10.76 11.57 -12.91
CA LYS A 135 -11.37 12.92 -12.95
C LYS A 135 -12.69 12.97 -13.74
N SER A 136 -12.93 12.00 -14.62
CA SER A 136 -14.14 11.91 -15.44
C SER A 136 -15.24 11.00 -14.87
N THR A 137 -15.00 10.27 -13.78
CA THR A 137 -15.95 9.24 -13.29
C THR A 137 -17.11 9.82 -12.47
N GLY A 138 -17.12 11.13 -12.22
CA GLY A 138 -18.15 11.78 -11.44
C GLY A 138 -18.15 11.23 -10.01
N THR A 139 -19.27 10.61 -9.60
CA THR A 139 -19.41 9.95 -8.29
C THR A 139 -19.14 8.44 -8.31
N GLY A 140 -18.75 7.87 -9.44
CA GLY A 140 -18.55 6.42 -9.61
C GLY A 140 -17.10 5.98 -9.43
N GLY A 141 -16.91 4.80 -8.82
CA GLY A 141 -15.62 4.16 -8.60
C GLY A 141 -14.76 4.84 -7.54
N GLY A 142 -13.60 4.24 -7.26
CA GLY A 142 -12.68 4.71 -6.23
C GLY A 142 -12.66 3.83 -5.00
N ALA A 143 -12.16 4.36 -3.90
CA ALA A 143 -12.10 3.65 -2.62
C ALA A 143 -13.49 3.66 -1.98
N ASP A 144 -14.44 2.94 -2.59
CA ASP A 144 -15.86 2.92 -2.22
C ASP A 144 -16.39 1.51 -1.93
N GLY A 145 -15.52 0.48 -1.99
CA GLY A 145 -15.87 -0.91 -1.72
C GLY A 145 -16.68 -1.59 -2.82
N SER A 146 -16.93 -0.90 -3.94
CA SER A 146 -17.72 -1.43 -5.07
C SER A 146 -17.13 -2.70 -5.65
N VAL A 147 -15.80 -2.85 -5.63
CA VAL A 147 -15.14 -4.05 -6.16
C VAL A 147 -15.67 -5.35 -5.51
N VAL A 148 -16.02 -5.30 -4.22
CA VAL A 148 -16.60 -6.43 -3.48
C VAL A 148 -18.13 -6.39 -3.48
N LEU A 149 -18.72 -5.22 -3.22
CA LEU A 149 -20.16 -5.06 -3.02
C LEU A 149 -20.99 -5.18 -4.30
N ALA A 150 -20.42 -4.81 -5.45
CA ALA A 150 -21.02 -4.97 -6.76
C ALA A 150 -20.64 -6.30 -7.45
N GLY A 151 -19.86 -7.17 -6.77
CA GLY A 151 -19.47 -8.49 -7.29
C GLY A 151 -18.42 -8.45 -8.40
N GLU A 152 -17.58 -7.41 -8.44
CA GLU A 152 -16.64 -7.20 -9.54
C GLU A 152 -15.42 -8.14 -9.48
N CYS A 153 -15.05 -8.60 -8.29
CA CYS A 153 -13.93 -9.54 -8.10
C CYS A 153 -14.11 -10.83 -8.91
N GLU A 154 -15.36 -11.28 -9.07
CA GLU A 154 -15.70 -12.49 -9.81
C GLU A 154 -16.18 -12.19 -11.23
N ALA A 155 -16.77 -11.01 -11.47
CA ALA A 155 -17.40 -10.68 -12.74
C ALA A 155 -16.45 -10.08 -13.78
N ARG A 156 -15.31 -9.49 -13.36
CA ARG A 156 -14.41 -8.76 -14.27
C ARG A 156 -13.06 -9.43 -14.48
N THR A 157 -12.58 -9.38 -15.71
CA THR A 157 -11.31 -10.02 -16.12
C THR A 157 -10.08 -9.27 -15.61
N ASP A 158 -10.15 -7.95 -15.48
CA ASP A 158 -9.09 -7.13 -14.87
C ASP A 158 -8.91 -7.42 -13.37
N ASN A 159 -9.95 -7.93 -12.70
CA ASN A 159 -9.93 -8.36 -11.30
C ASN A 159 -9.57 -9.84 -11.09
N LEU A 160 -9.16 -10.56 -12.15
CA LEU A 160 -8.87 -11.99 -12.07
C LEU A 160 -7.86 -12.30 -10.95
N GLY A 161 -8.21 -13.26 -10.09
CA GLY A 161 -7.41 -13.66 -8.93
C GLY A 161 -7.64 -12.85 -7.66
N LEU A 162 -8.68 -12.01 -7.59
CA LEU A 162 -9.11 -11.33 -6.35
C LEU A 162 -10.24 -12.06 -5.61
N ALA A 163 -10.86 -13.08 -6.20
CA ALA A 163 -12.00 -13.77 -5.61
C ALA A 163 -11.73 -14.31 -4.19
N GLU A 164 -10.52 -14.83 -3.92
CA GLU A 164 -10.19 -15.36 -2.59
C GLU A 164 -10.14 -14.25 -1.52
N ILE A 165 -9.50 -13.12 -1.84
CA ILE A 165 -9.42 -12.00 -0.88
C ILE A 165 -10.77 -11.31 -0.72
N CYS A 166 -11.57 -11.19 -1.78
CA CYS A 166 -12.93 -10.62 -1.67
C CYS A 166 -13.85 -11.51 -0.83
N THR A 167 -13.69 -12.84 -0.88
CA THR A 167 -14.36 -13.77 0.03
C THR A 167 -13.95 -13.54 1.48
N GLN A 168 -12.66 -13.32 1.75
CA GLN A 168 -12.17 -12.97 3.07
C GLN A 168 -12.71 -11.61 3.54
N MET A 169 -12.78 -10.60 2.67
CA MET A 169 -13.38 -9.30 2.98
C MET A 169 -14.86 -9.43 3.35
N ARG A 170 -15.65 -10.22 2.60
CA ARG A 170 -17.05 -10.50 2.95
C ARG A 170 -17.17 -11.18 4.32
N THR A 171 -16.23 -12.05 4.67
CA THR A 171 -16.17 -12.70 6.00
C THR A 171 -15.95 -11.68 7.12
N TRP A 172 -14.93 -10.83 6.99
CA TRP A 172 -14.66 -9.76 7.96
C TRP A 172 -15.80 -8.73 8.00
N TYR A 173 -16.33 -8.32 6.85
CA TYR A 173 -17.43 -7.37 6.76
C TYR A 173 -18.68 -7.90 7.46
N ASN A 174 -19.07 -9.16 7.23
CA ASN A 174 -20.21 -9.75 7.92
C ASN A 174 -20.04 -9.81 9.44
N LYS A 175 -18.80 -9.97 9.92
CA LYS A 175 -18.46 -9.96 11.35
C LYS A 175 -18.47 -8.57 11.96
N TYR A 176 -18.06 -7.53 11.22
CA TYR A 176 -17.79 -6.19 11.77
C TYR A 176 -18.76 -5.08 11.32
N LYS A 177 -19.58 -5.28 10.29
CA LYS A 177 -20.53 -4.26 9.79
C LYS A 177 -21.51 -3.75 10.85
N GLY A 178 -21.85 -4.58 11.84
CA GLY A 178 -22.68 -4.19 12.98
C GLY A 178 -22.09 -3.10 13.88
N TYR A 179 -20.79 -2.79 13.73
CA TYR A 179 -20.09 -1.73 14.45
C TYR A 179 -19.88 -0.47 13.59
N GLY A 180 -20.60 -0.31 12.48
CA GLY A 180 -20.48 0.84 11.60
C GLY A 180 -19.28 0.79 10.64
N VAL A 181 -18.74 -0.40 10.40
CA VAL A 181 -17.62 -0.62 9.47
C VAL A 181 -18.15 -0.73 8.05
N SER A 182 -17.66 0.11 7.14
CA SER A 182 -17.90 0.04 5.70
C SER A 182 -16.95 -0.97 5.03
N MET A 183 -17.36 -1.55 3.91
CA MET A 183 -16.48 -2.37 3.08
C MET A 183 -15.33 -1.53 2.51
N ALA A 184 -15.61 -0.30 2.11
CA ALA A 184 -14.63 0.65 1.60
C ALA A 184 -13.46 0.85 2.59
N ASP A 185 -13.77 1.12 3.86
CA ASP A 185 -12.75 1.25 4.89
C ASP A 185 -12.06 -0.08 5.20
N LEU A 186 -12.81 -1.18 5.16
CA LEU A 186 -12.27 -2.51 5.45
C LEU A 186 -11.19 -2.91 4.45
N ILE A 187 -11.41 -2.64 3.16
CA ILE A 187 -10.45 -2.89 2.09
C ILE A 187 -9.19 -2.05 2.29
N GLN A 188 -9.34 -0.73 2.48
CA GLN A 188 -8.18 0.17 2.61
C GLN A 188 -7.41 -0.07 3.92
N MET A 189 -8.10 -0.41 5.02
CA MET A 189 -7.45 -0.84 6.26
C MET A 189 -6.68 -2.15 6.04
N ALA A 190 -7.28 -3.14 5.35
CA ALA A 190 -6.62 -4.40 5.07
C ALA A 190 -5.36 -4.24 4.22
N ALA A 191 -5.37 -3.33 3.23
CA ALA A 191 -4.20 -3.03 2.43
C ALA A 191 -3.07 -2.39 3.26
N ASN A 192 -3.38 -1.45 4.17
CA ASN A 192 -2.39 -0.84 5.06
C ASN A 192 -1.88 -1.83 6.12
N VAL A 193 -2.74 -2.71 6.66
CA VAL A 193 -2.32 -3.80 7.54
C VAL A 193 -1.43 -4.78 6.77
N GLY A 194 -1.82 -5.18 5.56
CA GLY A 194 -1.04 -6.05 4.68
C GLY A 194 0.34 -5.48 4.37
N THR A 195 0.41 -4.18 4.13
CA THR A 195 1.68 -3.46 3.92
C THR A 195 2.59 -3.56 5.14
N VAL A 196 2.11 -3.18 6.35
CA VAL A 196 2.99 -3.15 7.55
C VAL A 196 3.40 -4.54 8.06
N VAL A 197 2.58 -5.58 7.82
CA VAL A 197 2.92 -6.95 8.25
C VAL A 197 3.89 -7.65 7.31
N CYS A 198 4.00 -7.20 6.06
CA CYS A 198 5.16 -7.52 5.24
C CYS A 198 6.39 -6.87 5.89
N PRO A 199 7.43 -7.64 6.27
CA PRO A 199 8.60 -7.08 6.94
C PRO A 199 9.20 -5.93 6.15
N LEU A 200 9.67 -4.88 6.85
CA LEU A 200 10.14 -3.60 6.30
C LEU A 200 9.06 -2.68 5.71
N GLY A 201 7.79 -3.08 5.73
CA GLY A 201 6.68 -2.29 5.21
C GLY A 201 6.36 -1.04 6.05
N PRO A 202 6.00 0.08 5.39
CA PRO A 202 5.67 1.32 6.07
C PRO A 202 4.34 1.25 6.83
N ARG A 203 4.23 2.07 7.89
CA ARG A 203 2.94 2.36 8.56
C ARG A 203 2.26 3.52 7.88
N VAL A 204 1.60 3.24 6.77
CA VAL A 204 0.83 4.24 6.01
C VAL A 204 -0.31 4.78 6.88
N ARG A 205 -0.47 6.11 6.92
CA ARG A 205 -1.54 6.75 7.69
C ARG A 205 -2.90 6.29 7.16
N SER A 206 -3.77 5.86 8.08
CA SER A 206 -5.04 5.22 7.78
C SER A 206 -6.20 6.07 8.25
N PHE A 207 -7.16 6.29 7.36
CA PHE A 207 -8.36 7.08 7.60
C PHE A 207 -9.59 6.18 7.43
N VAL A 208 -10.63 6.41 8.22
CA VAL A 208 -11.90 5.67 8.17
C VAL A 208 -13.09 6.63 8.19
N GLY A 209 -14.23 6.19 7.67
CA GLY A 209 -15.44 6.96 7.44
C GLY A 209 -15.87 7.01 5.97
N ARG A 210 -15.33 6.15 5.09
CA ARG A 210 -15.75 6.07 3.68
C ARG A 210 -17.16 5.53 3.57
N LEU A 211 -17.89 6.02 2.57
CA LEU A 211 -19.22 5.53 2.22
C LEU A 211 -19.10 4.32 1.28
N ASP A 212 -19.90 3.28 1.56
CA ASP A 212 -20.00 2.11 0.69
C ASP A 212 -20.79 2.43 -0.59
N SER A 213 -20.33 1.89 -1.72
CA SER A 213 -21.06 1.86 -2.98
C SER A 213 -21.32 0.40 -3.40
N SER A 214 -22.55 0.11 -3.79
CA SER A 214 -22.92 -1.15 -4.45
C SER A 214 -23.10 -1.00 -5.95
N GLN A 215 -22.77 0.17 -6.50
CA GLN A 215 -22.80 0.41 -7.93
C GLN A 215 -21.48 -0.05 -8.55
N PRO A 216 -21.52 -0.79 -9.66
CA PRO A 216 -20.30 -1.16 -10.35
C PRO A 216 -19.51 0.07 -10.80
N SER A 217 -18.21 0.05 -10.59
CA SER A 217 -17.27 1.09 -11.03
C SER A 217 -17.18 1.16 -12.57
N PRO A 218 -16.75 2.28 -13.18
CA PRO A 218 -16.50 2.31 -14.61
C PRO A 218 -15.37 1.33 -15.03
N THR A 219 -15.49 0.75 -16.22
CA THR A 219 -14.49 -0.21 -16.76
C THR A 219 -13.34 0.51 -17.47
N GLY A 220 -12.21 -0.17 -17.65
CA GLY A 220 -11.07 0.36 -18.44
C GLY A 220 -10.23 1.39 -17.69
N LEU A 221 -10.35 1.44 -16.36
CA LEU A 221 -9.62 2.38 -15.50
C LEU A 221 -8.49 1.74 -14.70
N LEU A 222 -8.29 0.42 -14.85
CA LEU A 222 -7.18 -0.33 -14.28
C LEU A 222 -6.13 -0.63 -15.37
N PRO A 223 -4.82 -0.54 -15.04
CA PRO A 223 -3.76 -0.85 -15.99
C PRO A 223 -3.66 -2.34 -16.25
N SER A 224 -3.18 -2.68 -17.45
CA SER A 224 -2.77 -4.02 -17.85
C SER A 224 -1.25 -4.19 -17.67
N PRO A 225 -0.77 -5.42 -17.36
CA PRO A 225 0.67 -5.71 -17.30
C PRO A 225 1.40 -5.59 -18.66
N PHE A 226 0.65 -5.29 -19.73
CA PHE A 226 1.15 -5.11 -21.10
C PHE A 226 1.02 -3.68 -21.62
N ASP A 227 0.50 -2.75 -20.82
CA ASP A 227 0.32 -1.36 -21.25
C ASP A 227 1.65 -0.65 -21.54
N SER A 228 1.59 0.33 -22.44
CA SER A 228 2.73 1.19 -22.70
C SER A 228 2.96 2.18 -21.55
N VAL A 229 4.14 2.78 -21.48
CA VAL A 229 4.43 3.81 -20.46
C VAL A 229 3.57 5.05 -20.67
N ASP A 230 3.26 5.39 -21.93
CA ASP A 230 2.37 6.53 -22.22
C ASP A 230 0.97 6.28 -21.67
N ASP A 231 0.40 5.11 -21.94
CA ASP A 231 -0.94 4.73 -21.45
C ASP A 231 -0.97 4.70 -19.91
N MET A 232 0.04 4.12 -19.26
CA MET A 232 0.12 4.09 -17.80
C MET A 232 0.27 5.50 -17.20
N LEU A 233 1.11 6.36 -17.79
CA LEU A 233 1.28 7.72 -17.28
C LEU A 233 0.03 8.57 -17.49
N GLU A 234 -0.67 8.42 -18.62
CA GLU A 234 -1.95 9.08 -18.86
C GLU A 234 -3.01 8.59 -17.88
N LEU A 235 -3.15 7.27 -17.72
CA LEU A 235 -4.12 6.64 -16.83
C LEU A 235 -3.96 7.12 -15.38
N PHE A 236 -2.73 7.15 -14.86
CA PHE A 236 -2.47 7.58 -13.49
C PHE A 236 -2.52 9.11 -13.33
N ALA A 237 -2.12 9.89 -14.34
CA ALA A 237 -2.31 11.34 -14.32
C ALA A 237 -3.80 11.72 -14.26
N ASP A 238 -4.68 10.94 -14.92
CA ASP A 238 -6.13 11.13 -14.80
C ASP A 238 -6.69 10.75 -13.41
N LYS A 239 -5.87 10.11 -12.58
CA LYS A 239 -6.11 9.83 -11.16
C LYS A 239 -5.37 10.78 -10.23
N THR A 240 -4.79 11.86 -10.74
CA THR A 240 -3.95 12.82 -9.99
C THR A 240 -2.65 12.23 -9.45
N ILE A 241 -2.21 11.07 -9.95
CA ILE A 241 -0.98 10.38 -9.56
C ILE A 241 0.07 10.60 -10.66
N ASP A 242 1.19 11.21 -10.32
CA ASP A 242 2.28 11.46 -11.26
C ASP A 242 3.20 10.25 -11.45
N ALA A 243 4.17 10.38 -12.36
CA ALA A 243 5.15 9.33 -12.68
C ALA A 243 5.98 8.86 -11.48
N HIS A 244 6.29 9.73 -10.52
CA HIS A 244 7.05 9.37 -9.33
C HIS A 244 6.21 8.55 -8.37
N ASP A 245 4.99 9.02 -8.09
CA ASP A 245 4.05 8.31 -7.22
C ASP A 245 3.62 6.97 -7.85
N LEU A 246 3.48 6.89 -9.17
CA LEU A 246 3.29 5.61 -9.89
C LEU A 246 4.44 4.63 -9.62
N VAL A 247 5.71 5.06 -9.81
CA VAL A 247 6.87 4.19 -9.54
C VAL A 247 6.89 3.73 -8.08
N ALA A 248 6.56 4.63 -7.14
CA ALA A 248 6.50 4.28 -5.73
C ALA A 248 5.45 3.20 -5.44
N LEU A 249 4.24 3.34 -6.02
CA LEU A 249 3.13 2.38 -5.89
C LEU A 249 3.45 1.03 -6.54
N VAL A 250 4.04 1.01 -7.73
CA VAL A 250 4.45 -0.23 -8.43
C VAL A 250 5.46 -1.03 -7.61
N GLY A 251 6.22 -0.39 -6.73
CA GLY A 251 7.07 -1.07 -5.74
C GLY A 251 6.35 -2.13 -4.90
N ALA A 252 5.03 -2.05 -4.73
CA ALA A 252 4.23 -3.09 -4.07
C ALA A 252 4.41 -4.49 -4.71
N HIS A 253 4.88 -4.55 -5.97
CA HIS A 253 5.26 -5.80 -6.63
C HIS A 253 6.43 -6.52 -5.92
N SER A 254 7.20 -5.87 -5.04
CA SER A 254 8.15 -6.57 -4.15
C SER A 254 7.47 -7.66 -3.31
N THR A 255 6.20 -7.44 -2.95
CA THR A 255 5.39 -8.46 -2.25
C THR A 255 4.33 -9.03 -3.17
N SER A 256 4.74 -9.70 -4.26
CA SER A 256 3.78 -10.27 -5.21
C SER A 256 4.23 -11.60 -5.85
N GLN A 257 3.23 -12.37 -6.28
CA GLN A 257 3.38 -13.57 -7.11
C GLN A 257 2.33 -13.57 -8.20
N GLN A 258 2.75 -13.77 -9.45
CA GLN A 258 1.83 -13.80 -10.58
C GLN A 258 1.20 -15.19 -10.70
N ARG A 259 -0.10 -15.24 -11.01
CA ARG A 259 -0.83 -16.50 -11.23
C ARG A 259 -1.49 -16.60 -12.60
N PHE A 260 -1.80 -15.46 -13.22
CA PHE A 260 -2.71 -15.39 -14.37
C PHE A 260 -2.13 -14.71 -15.61
N VAL A 261 -0.99 -14.01 -15.50
CA VAL A 261 -0.37 -13.37 -16.66
C VAL A 261 0.34 -14.41 -17.53
N ASP A 262 1.09 -15.30 -16.90
CA ASP A 262 1.62 -16.51 -17.52
C ASP A 262 1.31 -17.71 -16.64
N THR A 263 0.26 -18.45 -17.00
CA THR A 263 -0.21 -19.62 -16.25
C THR A 263 0.81 -20.76 -16.22
N SER A 264 1.76 -20.81 -17.17
CA SER A 264 2.85 -21.77 -17.16
C SER A 264 3.89 -21.47 -16.07
N ARG A 265 3.92 -20.22 -15.58
CA ARG A 265 4.78 -19.73 -14.51
C ARG A 265 4.01 -19.35 -13.23
N ALA A 266 2.76 -19.78 -13.08
CA ALA A 266 1.94 -19.40 -11.93
C ALA A 266 2.62 -19.74 -10.59
N GLY A 267 2.63 -18.77 -9.68
CA GLY A 267 3.33 -18.80 -8.39
C GLY A 267 4.74 -18.20 -8.42
N ASP A 268 5.22 -17.75 -9.58
CA ASP A 268 6.50 -17.06 -9.72
C ASP A 268 6.42 -15.64 -9.16
N PRO A 269 7.39 -15.23 -8.32
CA PRO A 269 7.41 -13.91 -7.69
C PRO A 269 7.95 -12.83 -8.62
N GLN A 270 7.70 -11.57 -8.29
CA GLN A 270 8.25 -10.41 -9.02
C GLN A 270 9.64 -9.99 -8.51
N ASP A 271 10.07 -10.49 -7.36
CA ASP A 271 11.42 -10.37 -6.84
C ASP A 271 11.84 -11.64 -6.06
N ARG A 272 13.05 -11.66 -5.51
CA ARG A 272 13.56 -12.80 -4.74
C ARG A 272 12.96 -12.97 -3.34
N THR A 273 12.10 -12.07 -2.87
CA THR A 273 11.61 -11.98 -1.49
C THR A 273 10.11 -11.67 -1.44
N PRO A 274 9.23 -12.47 -2.07
CA PRO A 274 7.82 -12.12 -2.33
C PRO A 274 6.94 -11.88 -1.11
N GLY A 275 7.44 -12.06 0.11
CA GLY A 275 6.73 -11.77 1.36
C GLY A 275 7.42 -10.73 2.24
N VAL A 276 8.36 -9.95 1.68
CA VAL A 276 9.14 -8.90 2.35
C VAL A 276 8.98 -7.61 1.54
N TRP A 277 8.65 -6.51 2.22
CA TRP A 277 8.46 -5.20 1.59
C TRP A 277 9.81 -4.51 1.41
N ASP A 278 10.63 -5.01 0.49
CA ASP A 278 11.98 -4.49 0.25
C ASP A 278 12.18 -3.93 -1.16
N VAL A 279 13.40 -3.45 -1.44
CA VAL A 279 13.71 -2.80 -2.72
C VAL A 279 14.32 -3.73 -3.77
N ASN A 280 14.29 -5.06 -3.57
CA ASN A 280 14.84 -6.03 -4.52
C ASN A 280 14.19 -5.91 -5.89
N PHE A 281 12.87 -5.76 -5.91
CA PHE A 281 12.05 -5.56 -7.12
C PHE A 281 12.66 -4.56 -8.11
N TYR A 282 13.08 -3.38 -7.64
CA TYR A 282 13.60 -2.34 -8.52
C TYR A 282 14.87 -2.77 -9.24
N GLY A 283 15.85 -3.31 -8.50
CA GLY A 283 17.11 -3.77 -9.08
C GLY A 283 16.94 -5.01 -9.97
N GLU A 284 16.10 -5.95 -9.55
CA GLU A 284 15.91 -7.24 -10.23
C GLU A 284 15.12 -7.10 -11.52
N THR A 285 14.15 -6.19 -11.57
CA THR A 285 13.43 -5.87 -12.82
C THR A 285 14.40 -5.43 -13.92
N MET A 286 15.38 -4.60 -13.59
CA MET A 286 16.40 -4.11 -14.54
C MET A 286 17.48 -5.15 -14.87
N ASN A 287 17.67 -6.17 -14.04
CA ASN A 287 18.77 -7.13 -14.17
C ASN A 287 18.38 -8.31 -15.08
N ALA A 288 18.98 -8.42 -16.27
CA ALA A 288 18.76 -9.56 -17.17
C ALA A 288 19.14 -10.93 -16.56
N ASN A 289 19.98 -10.94 -15.53
CA ASN A 289 20.45 -12.14 -14.83
C ASN A 289 19.77 -12.34 -13.47
N SER A 290 18.60 -11.75 -13.25
CA SER A 290 17.77 -12.05 -12.08
C SER A 290 17.46 -13.55 -12.01
N PRO A 291 17.33 -14.16 -10.81
CA PRO A 291 16.96 -15.57 -10.65
C PRO A 291 15.85 -16.03 -11.59
N ARG A 292 15.95 -17.28 -12.07
CA ARG A 292 15.09 -17.84 -13.13
C ARG A 292 13.59 -17.69 -12.83
N ARG A 293 13.18 -17.88 -11.58
CA ARG A 293 11.77 -17.82 -11.18
C ARG A 293 11.25 -16.40 -11.02
N ILE A 294 12.08 -15.36 -11.07
CA ILE A 294 11.59 -13.98 -11.05
C ILE A 294 10.85 -13.71 -12.36
N PHE A 295 9.58 -13.34 -12.23
CA PHE A 295 8.70 -12.99 -13.32
C PHE A 295 8.55 -11.47 -13.38
N LYS A 296 8.86 -10.89 -14.53
CA LYS A 296 8.78 -9.44 -14.74
C LYS A 296 7.59 -9.13 -15.64
N PHE A 297 6.69 -8.28 -15.19
CA PHE A 297 5.65 -7.76 -16.08
C PHE A 297 6.28 -6.86 -17.15
N GLN A 298 5.70 -6.85 -18.34
CA GLN A 298 6.21 -6.02 -19.44
C GLN A 298 6.11 -4.54 -19.07
N SER A 299 5.01 -4.13 -18.43
CA SER A 299 4.81 -2.79 -17.85
C SER A 299 5.97 -2.37 -16.94
N ASP A 300 6.38 -3.24 -16.01
CA ASP A 300 7.44 -2.95 -15.03
C ASP A 300 8.80 -2.77 -15.72
N ILE A 301 9.09 -3.62 -16.72
CA ILE A 301 10.31 -3.48 -17.53
C ILE A 301 10.33 -2.12 -18.22
N LEU A 302 9.21 -1.71 -18.84
CA LEU A 302 9.13 -0.44 -19.56
C LEU A 302 9.25 0.76 -18.61
N LEU A 303 8.55 0.74 -17.47
CA LEU A 303 8.65 1.78 -16.43
C LEU A 303 10.08 1.90 -15.87
N SER A 304 10.82 0.79 -15.76
CA SER A 304 12.20 0.82 -15.28
C SER A 304 13.19 1.50 -16.24
N GLN A 305 12.81 1.63 -17.51
CA GLN A 305 13.69 2.12 -18.58
C GLN A 305 13.31 3.52 -19.09
N ASP A 306 12.05 3.90 -19.01
CA ASP A 306 11.55 5.17 -19.55
C ASP A 306 12.16 6.39 -18.84
N PRO A 307 12.59 7.44 -19.57
CA PRO A 307 13.26 8.60 -18.98
C PRO A 307 12.42 9.39 -17.95
N ARG A 308 11.09 9.27 -17.97
CA ARG A 308 10.17 9.96 -17.05
C ARG A 308 10.10 9.27 -15.69
N THR A 309 10.29 7.95 -15.64
CA THR A 309 10.12 7.10 -14.44
C THR A 309 11.45 6.53 -13.93
N ARG A 310 12.40 6.26 -14.81
CA ARG A 310 13.71 5.67 -14.51
C ARG A 310 14.51 6.40 -13.42
N PRO A 311 14.54 7.75 -13.32
CA PRO A 311 15.25 8.42 -12.23
C PRO A 311 14.72 8.01 -10.84
N THR A 312 13.39 7.95 -10.69
CA THR A 312 12.74 7.49 -9.46
C THR A 312 13.01 6.01 -9.23
N TRP A 313 12.92 5.19 -10.27
CA TRP A 313 13.22 3.76 -10.19
C TRP A 313 14.62 3.49 -9.65
N LEU A 314 15.64 4.16 -10.21
CA LEU A 314 17.03 4.06 -9.78
C LEU A 314 17.24 4.55 -8.34
N ALA A 315 16.47 5.53 -7.88
CA ALA A 315 16.56 6.02 -6.51
C ALA A 315 16.24 4.93 -5.47
N PHE A 316 15.41 3.96 -5.83
CA PHE A 316 14.99 2.87 -4.93
C PHE A 316 15.83 1.61 -5.04
N THR A 317 16.61 1.39 -6.10
CA THR A 317 17.39 0.14 -6.32
C THR A 317 18.41 -0.25 -5.25
N ASN A 318 18.87 0.69 -4.42
CA ASN A 318 19.93 0.42 -3.45
C ASN A 318 19.34 -0.11 -2.13
N GLN A 319 19.70 -1.34 -1.74
CA GLN A 319 19.18 -1.96 -0.51
C GLN A 319 19.47 -1.18 0.78
N VAL A 320 20.61 -0.47 0.84
CA VAL A 320 20.97 0.30 2.02
C VAL A 320 20.22 1.63 2.03
N THR A 321 20.22 2.34 0.90
CA THR A 321 19.80 3.74 0.83
C THR A 321 18.40 3.97 0.26
N GLY A 322 17.80 2.96 -0.36
CA GLY A 322 16.53 3.05 -1.10
C GLY A 322 15.28 2.72 -0.28
N GLN A 323 15.40 1.91 0.78
CA GLN A 323 14.24 1.45 1.56
C GLN A 323 13.44 2.61 2.19
N ILE A 324 14.10 3.47 2.95
CA ILE A 324 13.43 4.59 3.64
C ILE A 324 12.81 5.56 2.62
N PRO A 325 13.55 6.04 1.59
CA PRO A 325 12.97 6.76 0.47
C PRO A 325 11.70 6.18 -0.12
N TRP A 326 11.73 4.88 -0.42
CA TRP A 326 10.61 4.20 -1.03
C TRP A 326 9.43 4.11 -0.06
N ASN A 327 9.65 3.75 1.20
CA ASN A 327 8.60 3.72 2.23
C ASN A 327 7.88 5.08 2.36
N LEU A 328 8.63 6.18 2.42
CA LEU A 328 8.05 7.53 2.50
C LEU A 328 7.27 7.90 1.23
N ALA A 329 7.82 7.59 0.06
CA ALA A 329 7.16 7.84 -1.22
C ALA A 329 5.89 7.00 -1.39
N TYR A 330 5.96 5.71 -1.08
CA TYR A 330 4.83 4.77 -1.13
C TYR A 330 3.75 5.20 -0.17
N ALA A 331 4.08 5.53 1.09
CA ALA A 331 3.08 5.92 2.07
C ALA A 331 2.31 7.18 1.64
N ARG A 332 2.99 8.19 1.10
CA ARG A 332 2.31 9.38 0.53
C ARG A 332 1.43 9.01 -0.66
N ALA A 333 1.98 8.27 -1.63
CA ALA A 333 1.25 7.90 -2.85
C ALA A 333 0.03 7.01 -2.53
N TYR A 334 0.15 6.10 -1.55
CA TYR A 334 -0.92 5.24 -1.12
C TYR A 334 -2.01 5.99 -0.34
N VAL A 335 -1.66 7.01 0.46
CA VAL A 335 -2.68 7.91 1.05
C VAL A 335 -3.52 8.55 -0.06
N ARG A 336 -2.89 9.08 -1.12
CA ARG A 336 -3.61 9.62 -2.29
C ARG A 336 -4.49 8.55 -2.96
N LEU A 337 -3.92 7.39 -3.27
CA LEU A 337 -4.62 6.28 -3.89
C LEU A 337 -5.85 5.86 -3.07
N SER A 338 -5.69 5.63 -1.77
CA SER A 338 -6.76 5.16 -0.87
C SER A 338 -7.91 6.16 -0.67
N LEU A 339 -7.79 7.37 -1.20
CA LEU A 339 -8.77 8.45 -1.11
C LEU A 339 -9.35 8.87 -2.47
N LEU A 340 -8.94 8.23 -3.57
CA LEU A 340 -9.57 8.45 -4.86
C LEU A 340 -11.06 8.11 -4.79
N GLY A 341 -11.92 8.99 -5.32
CA GLY A 341 -13.38 8.82 -5.26
C GLY A 341 -14.01 9.01 -3.88
N VAL A 342 -13.26 9.38 -2.84
CA VAL A 342 -13.81 9.70 -1.52
C VAL A 342 -14.23 11.17 -1.48
N TYR A 343 -15.53 11.44 -1.37
CA TYR A 343 -16.07 12.81 -1.41
C TYR A 343 -16.21 13.48 -0.04
N ASN A 344 -15.93 12.77 1.05
CA ASN A 344 -16.09 13.24 2.43
C ASN A 344 -14.78 13.17 3.23
N ILE A 345 -13.63 13.43 2.58
CA ILE A 345 -12.30 13.30 3.18
C ILE A 345 -12.16 14.16 4.43
N ASN A 346 -12.71 15.38 4.41
CA ASN A 346 -12.66 16.29 5.55
C ASN A 346 -13.41 15.74 6.79
N SER A 347 -14.33 14.79 6.61
CA SER A 347 -15.11 14.18 7.69
C SER A 347 -14.57 12.83 8.17
N LEU A 348 -13.47 12.33 7.58
CA LEU A 348 -12.87 11.08 8.01
C LEU A 348 -12.22 11.19 9.40
N THR A 349 -12.01 10.04 10.02
CA THR A 349 -11.25 9.91 11.26
C THR A 349 -9.91 9.23 10.98
N GLU A 350 -8.81 9.83 11.42
CA GLU A 350 -7.52 9.16 11.38
C GLU A 350 -7.44 8.07 12.45
N CYS A 351 -7.24 6.83 12.01
CA CYS A 351 -7.10 5.66 12.87
C CYS A 351 -5.76 4.96 12.74
N THR A 352 -4.70 5.64 12.29
CA THR A 352 -3.34 5.08 12.15
C THR A 352 -2.83 4.36 13.40
N LYS A 353 -3.24 4.83 14.60
CA LYS A 353 -2.93 4.20 15.89
C LYS A 353 -3.32 2.72 16.00
N VAL A 354 -4.25 2.22 15.17
CA VAL A 354 -4.74 0.83 15.23
C VAL A 354 -3.81 -0.16 14.57
N LEU A 355 -3.01 0.30 13.59
CA LEU A 355 -2.15 -0.55 12.78
C LEU A 355 -1.16 -1.34 13.63
N PRO A 356 -0.79 -2.56 13.22
CA PRO A 356 0.28 -3.33 13.83
C PRO A 356 1.57 -2.52 14.03
N PRO A 357 2.40 -2.87 15.03
CA PRO A 357 3.73 -2.28 15.16
C PRO A 357 4.60 -2.67 13.96
N ILE A 358 5.57 -1.82 13.65
CA ILE A 358 6.52 -2.06 12.55
C ILE A 358 7.42 -3.24 12.88
N VAL A 359 7.69 -4.05 11.87
CA VAL A 359 8.80 -5.01 11.88
C VAL A 359 10.07 -4.26 11.48
N VAL A 360 10.70 -3.53 12.42
CA VAL A 360 11.82 -2.62 12.12
C VAL A 360 13.17 -3.33 12.07
N GLY A 361 14.03 -2.86 11.17
CA GLY A 361 15.49 -2.90 11.33
C GLY A 361 16.21 -3.81 10.34
N THR A 362 15.78 -5.06 10.23
CA THR A 362 16.29 -6.06 9.28
C THR A 362 15.35 -7.26 9.32
N PHE A 363 14.98 -7.81 8.16
CA PHE A 363 14.36 -9.14 8.10
C PHE A 363 15.44 -10.17 7.73
N LEU A 364 15.71 -11.11 8.63
CA LEU A 364 16.53 -12.27 8.30
C LEU A 364 15.60 -13.41 7.90
N ASN A 365 15.63 -13.76 6.63
CA ASN A 365 14.81 -14.84 6.12
C ASN A 365 15.24 -16.19 6.73
N PRO A 366 14.37 -16.88 7.48
CA PRO A 366 14.74 -18.07 8.24
C PRO A 366 15.14 -19.27 7.37
N ASP A 367 14.78 -19.28 6.09
CA ASP A 367 15.04 -20.36 5.15
C ASP A 367 15.68 -19.89 3.84
N GLN A 368 16.53 -18.85 3.92
CA GLN A 368 17.15 -18.21 2.74
C GLN A 368 17.78 -19.21 1.74
N ILE A 369 18.49 -20.23 2.23
CA ILE A 369 19.10 -21.25 1.36
C ILE A 369 18.04 -21.99 0.52
N LEU A 370 16.92 -22.37 1.12
CA LEU A 370 15.84 -23.06 0.41
C LEU A 370 15.14 -22.12 -0.57
N LEU A 371 14.99 -20.85 -0.20
CA LEU A 371 14.43 -19.84 -1.08
C LEU A 371 15.33 -19.63 -2.32
N ASP A 372 16.64 -19.51 -2.14
CA ASP A 372 17.60 -19.35 -3.24
C ASP A 372 17.57 -20.57 -4.18
N LEU A 373 17.45 -21.78 -3.64
CA LEU A 373 17.28 -23.01 -4.43
C LEU A 373 15.98 -23.01 -5.22
N PHE A 374 14.87 -22.58 -4.61
CA PHE A 374 13.59 -22.43 -5.30
C PHE A 374 13.71 -21.43 -6.46
N LEU A 375 14.28 -20.26 -6.22
CA LEU A 375 14.36 -19.15 -7.18
C LEU A 375 15.23 -19.46 -8.40
N ASN A 376 16.28 -20.26 -8.22
CA ASN A 376 17.18 -20.68 -9.31
C ASN A 376 16.81 -22.04 -9.91
N GLY A 377 15.90 -22.77 -9.26
CA GLY A 377 15.47 -24.11 -9.65
C GLY A 377 14.40 -24.15 -10.74
N PRO A 378 14.00 -25.38 -11.15
CA PRO A 378 12.81 -25.58 -11.98
C PRO A 378 11.53 -25.19 -11.22
N ARG A 379 10.39 -25.20 -11.92
CA ARG A 379 9.08 -24.99 -11.28
C ARG A 379 8.84 -26.06 -10.21
N ASN A 380 8.43 -25.62 -9.02
CA ASN A 380 8.04 -26.48 -7.90
C ASN A 380 6.75 -25.90 -7.30
N THR A 381 5.63 -26.58 -7.52
CA THR A 381 4.31 -26.12 -7.07
C THR A 381 4.19 -26.16 -5.55
N ALA A 382 4.71 -27.20 -4.89
CA ALA A 382 4.66 -27.30 -3.43
C ALA A 382 5.42 -26.15 -2.75
N ALA A 383 6.61 -25.80 -3.25
CA ALA A 383 7.35 -24.63 -2.77
C ALA A 383 6.66 -23.30 -3.09
N SER A 384 6.02 -23.19 -4.26
CA SER A 384 5.20 -22.02 -4.58
C SER A 384 4.03 -21.86 -3.61
N ASP A 385 3.37 -22.96 -3.20
CA ASP A 385 2.25 -22.94 -2.25
C ASP A 385 2.70 -22.59 -0.83
N VAL A 386 3.87 -23.08 -0.40
CA VAL A 386 4.46 -22.71 0.90
C VAL A 386 4.79 -21.20 0.94
N LEU A 387 5.41 -20.66 -0.11
CA LEU A 387 5.65 -19.21 -0.22
C LEU A 387 4.35 -18.41 -0.35
N PHE A 388 3.35 -18.99 -1.03
CA PHE A 388 2.03 -18.40 -1.12
C PHE A 388 1.44 -18.17 0.26
N ASN A 389 1.58 -19.14 1.17
CA ASN A 389 1.13 -19.06 2.57
C ASN A 389 2.10 -18.32 3.51
N GLY A 390 3.25 -17.86 3.01
CA GLY A 390 4.26 -17.19 3.83
C GLY A 390 4.97 -18.13 4.83
N ASP A 391 4.91 -19.44 4.58
CA ASP A 391 5.39 -20.48 5.49
C ASP A 391 6.86 -20.86 5.24
N LEU A 392 7.47 -21.58 6.18
CA LEU A 392 8.84 -22.10 6.05
C LEU A 392 8.92 -23.17 4.94
N LEU A 393 9.83 -23.02 4.00
CA LEU A 393 10.15 -23.99 2.94
C LEU A 393 10.69 -25.32 3.48
N SER A 394 11.19 -25.35 4.72
CA SER A 394 11.64 -26.57 5.38
C SER A 394 10.51 -27.55 5.74
N VAL A 395 9.25 -27.18 5.53
CA VAL A 395 8.08 -28.06 5.72
C VAL A 395 7.86 -29.02 4.54
N LEU A 396 8.65 -28.91 3.46
CA LEU A 396 8.56 -29.71 2.24
C LEU A 396 9.33 -31.03 2.28
#